data_AF-A0AAU5C8W0-F1
#
_entry.id   AF-A0AAU5C8W0-F1
#
_cell.length_a   1.000
_cell.length_b   1.000
_cell.length_c   1.000
_cell.angle_alpha   90.00
_cell.angle_beta   90.00
_cell.angle_gamma   90.00
#
_symmetry.space_group_name_H-M   'P 1'
#
loop_
_entity.id
_entity.type
_entity.pdbx_description
1 polymer ?
#
loop_
_entity_poly.entity_id
_entity_poly.type
_entity_poly.pdbx_seq_one_letter_code
_entity_poly.pdbx_strand_id
1 'polypeptide(L)'
;MTEFIRTGRLFRVHGFNPSHRQLILQSEATLIDGTSTHIEVHVGHVRLMLLQPYYRNGLHIRRAGPQEFAVLAERHGLKPEDAAYTWMLDPDGDSFVIGSPPDWREAEYALMGDRESLYDGPWPPDFPTESGNLF
;
A
#
# COMPACT_ATOMS: atom_id res chain seq x y z
N MET A 1 -2.41 4.73 -16.23
CA MET A 1 -1.93 3.48 -15.61
C MET A 1 -2.85 3.23 -14.43
N THR A 2 -3.82 2.33 -14.58
CA THR A 2 -5.02 2.34 -13.72
C THR A 2 -5.18 1.10 -12.84
N GLU A 3 -4.21 0.17 -12.94
CA GLU A 3 -4.23 -1.09 -12.21
C GLU A 3 -2.81 -1.48 -11.78
N PHE A 4 -2.70 -2.10 -10.62
CA PHE A 4 -1.50 -2.73 -10.10
C PHE A 4 -1.82 -4.19 -9.80
N ILE A 5 -1.05 -5.10 -10.40
CA ILE A 5 -1.23 -6.54 -10.26
C ILE A 5 0.10 -7.16 -9.86
N ARG A 6 0.11 -7.88 -8.75
CA ARG A 6 1.22 -8.74 -8.32
C ARG A 6 0.66 -10.05 -7.84
N THR A 7 0.82 -11.09 -8.62
CA THR A 7 0.43 -12.45 -8.28
C THR A 7 1.59 -13.20 -7.63
N GLY A 8 1.28 -14.28 -6.90
CA GLY A 8 2.31 -15.16 -6.35
C GLY A 8 3.18 -14.52 -5.26
N ARG A 9 2.68 -13.46 -4.59
CA ARG A 9 3.28 -12.91 -3.37
C ARG A 9 2.23 -12.81 -2.29
N LEU A 10 2.61 -13.13 -1.05
CA LEU A 10 1.75 -12.92 0.10
C LEU A 10 1.76 -11.44 0.49
N PHE A 11 0.62 -10.75 0.37
CA PHE A 11 0.45 -9.43 0.96
C PHE A 11 -0.31 -9.48 2.29
N ARG A 12 0.07 -8.60 3.21
CA ARG A 12 -0.64 -8.38 4.48
C ARG A 12 -0.78 -6.89 4.78
N VAL A 13 -1.69 -6.56 5.68
CA VAL A 13 -1.71 -5.25 6.32
C VAL A 13 -0.47 -5.12 7.20
N HIS A 14 0.43 -4.22 6.83
CA HIS A 14 1.61 -3.93 7.63
C HIS A 14 1.29 -2.90 8.72
N GLY A 15 0.49 -1.88 8.38
CA GLY A 15 0.09 -0.87 9.35
C GLY A 15 -1.00 0.06 8.85
N PHE A 16 -1.65 0.73 9.81
CA PHE A 16 -2.52 1.86 9.56
C PHE A 16 -2.16 3.00 10.52
N ASN A 17 -1.85 4.18 9.99
CA ASN A 17 -1.59 5.38 10.77
C ASN A 17 -2.87 6.23 10.84
N PRO A 18 -3.55 6.33 12.01
CA PRO A 18 -4.81 7.08 12.12
C PRO A 18 -4.64 8.58 11.92
N SER A 19 -3.54 9.17 12.39
CA SER A 19 -3.29 10.62 12.28
C SER A 19 -3.12 11.07 10.84
N HIS A 20 -2.49 10.23 10.01
CA HIS A 20 -2.29 10.49 8.58
C HIS A 20 -3.33 9.81 7.68
N ARG A 21 -4.23 9.02 8.29
CA ARG A 21 -5.19 8.15 7.60
C ARG A 21 -4.53 7.35 6.49
N GLN A 22 -3.41 6.70 6.82
CA GLN A 22 -2.57 6.03 5.84
C GLN A 22 -2.60 4.52 6.06
N LEU A 23 -2.99 3.77 5.04
CA LEU A 23 -2.88 2.32 4.99
C LEU A 23 -1.57 1.91 4.32
N ILE A 24 -0.90 0.91 4.90
CA ILE A 24 0.31 0.29 4.36
C ILE A 24 0.05 -1.21 4.19
N LEU A 25 0.11 -1.68 2.95
CA LEU A 25 0.16 -3.11 2.63
C LEU A 25 1.58 -3.49 2.25
N GLN A 26 2.03 -4.67 2.64
CA GLN A 26 3.37 -5.14 2.33
C GLN A 26 3.34 -6.58 1.82
N SER A 27 4.13 -6.88 0.79
CA SER A 27 4.45 -8.25 0.41
C SER A 27 5.60 -8.77 1.25
N GLU A 28 5.47 -9.95 1.83
CA GLU A 28 6.60 -10.64 2.47
C GLU A 28 7.56 -11.17 1.41
N ALA A 29 8.87 -11.03 1.63
CA ALA A 29 9.87 -11.75 0.84
C ALA A 29 9.98 -13.18 1.41
N THR A 30 9.36 -14.16 0.75
CA THR A 30 9.49 -15.57 1.17
C THR A 30 10.37 -16.35 0.21
N LEU A 31 11.04 -17.39 0.71
CA LEU A 31 11.83 -18.31 -0.12
C LEU A 31 10.97 -19.02 -1.18
N ILE A 32 9.66 -19.16 -0.93
CA ILE A 32 8.68 -19.73 -1.87
C ILE A 32 8.46 -18.77 -3.05
N ASP A 33 8.46 -17.46 -2.78
CA ASP A 33 8.24 -16.40 -3.77
C ASP A 33 9.51 -16.10 -4.59
N GLY A 34 10.65 -16.72 -4.25
CA GLY A 34 11.91 -16.61 -5.00
C GLY A 34 12.47 -15.21 -5.06
N THR A 35 12.19 -14.36 -4.05
CA THR A 35 12.57 -12.94 -4.04
C THR A 35 13.17 -12.51 -2.70
N SER A 36 14.09 -11.55 -2.77
CA SER A 36 14.68 -10.81 -1.65
C SER A 36 14.02 -9.44 -1.42
N THR A 37 13.12 -9.02 -2.32
CA THR A 37 12.50 -7.69 -2.29
C THR A 37 11.14 -7.71 -1.59
N HIS A 38 10.82 -6.62 -0.91
CA HIS A 38 9.49 -6.35 -0.40
C HIS A 38 8.82 -5.30 -1.28
N ILE A 39 7.52 -5.47 -1.49
CA ILE A 39 6.66 -4.47 -2.11
C ILE A 39 5.86 -3.82 -1.01
N GLU A 40 5.88 -2.49 -0.96
CA GLU A 40 4.99 -1.72 -0.11
C GLU A 40 4.00 -0.96 -0.97
N VAL A 41 2.75 -0.93 -0.54
CA VAL A 41 1.68 -0.14 -1.13
C VAL A 41 1.15 0.81 -0.07
N HIS A 42 1.03 2.08 -0.42
CA HIS A 42 0.58 3.17 0.44
C HIS A 42 -0.73 3.74 -0.10
N VAL A 43 -1.72 3.90 0.78
CA VAL A 43 -2.97 4.59 0.46
C VAL A 43 -3.20 5.66 1.51
N GLY A 44 -3.13 6.93 1.12
CA GLY A 44 -3.39 8.07 1.99
C GLY A 44 -4.87 8.45 2.07
N HIS A 45 -5.21 9.33 3.01
CA HIS A 45 -6.57 9.87 3.19
C HIS A 45 -7.67 8.80 3.26
N VAL A 46 -7.36 7.66 3.87
CA VAL A 46 -8.31 6.55 4.02
C VAL A 46 -9.50 6.98 4.86
N ARG A 47 -10.70 6.77 4.30
CA ARG A 47 -11.98 7.08 4.96
C ARG A 47 -12.73 5.82 5.38
N LEU A 48 -12.63 4.78 4.57
CA LEU A 48 -13.21 3.48 4.84
C LEU A 48 -12.34 2.41 4.19
N MET A 49 -12.23 1.25 4.83
CA MET A 49 -11.52 0.10 4.29
C MET A 49 -12.17 -1.19 4.78
N LEU A 50 -12.30 -2.16 3.88
CA LEU A 50 -12.64 -3.55 4.18
C LEU A 50 -11.50 -4.41 3.63
N LEU A 51 -10.71 -4.97 4.53
CA LEU A 51 -9.45 -5.62 4.18
C LEU A 51 -9.52 -7.11 4.47
N GLN A 52 -8.88 -7.92 3.64
CA GLN A 52 -8.54 -9.27 4.03
C GLN A 52 -7.35 -9.25 5.00
N PRO A 53 -7.28 -10.19 5.96
CA PRO A 53 -6.11 -10.31 6.83
C PRO A 53 -4.84 -10.67 6.04
N TYR A 54 -5.01 -11.43 4.95
CA TYR A 54 -3.93 -11.88 4.06
C TYR A 54 -4.44 -11.99 2.63
N TYR A 55 -3.70 -11.46 1.67
CA TYR A 55 -3.92 -11.66 0.25
C TYR A 55 -2.91 -12.68 -0.26
N ARG A 56 -3.26 -13.96 -0.16
CA ARG A 56 -2.34 -15.09 -0.42
C ARG A 56 -2.00 -15.28 -1.89
N ASN A 57 -2.90 -14.88 -2.79
CA ASN A 57 -2.73 -15.06 -4.22
C ASN A 57 -2.11 -13.83 -4.91
N GLY A 58 -1.63 -12.87 -4.11
CA GLY A 58 -1.21 -11.57 -4.62
C GLY A 58 -2.20 -10.46 -4.33
N LEU A 59 -1.85 -9.27 -4.80
CA LEU A 59 -2.65 -8.05 -4.65
C LEU A 59 -3.03 -7.52 -6.03
N HIS A 60 -4.31 -7.20 -6.19
CA HIS A 60 -4.83 -6.57 -7.40
C HIS A 60 -5.53 -5.28 -7.03
N ILE A 61 -4.85 -4.17 -7.29
CA ILE A 61 -5.39 -2.84 -7.04
C ILE A 61 -5.93 -2.27 -8.33
N ARG A 62 -7.21 -1.92 -8.34
CA ARG A 62 -7.83 -1.20 -9.45
C ARG A 62 -8.92 -0.29 -8.94
N ARG A 63 -9.33 0.68 -9.75
CA ARG A 63 -10.52 1.49 -9.41
C ARG A 63 -11.78 0.61 -9.46
N ALA A 64 -12.70 0.83 -8.54
CA ALA A 64 -14.00 0.17 -8.57
C ALA A 64 -14.77 0.59 -9.84
N GLY A 65 -15.36 -0.40 -10.53
CA GLY A 65 -16.25 -0.15 -11.65
C GLY A 65 -17.59 0.43 -11.17
N PRO A 66 -18.41 1.06 -12.05
CA PRO A 66 -19.68 1.67 -11.62
C PRO A 66 -20.65 0.69 -10.96
N GLN A 67 -20.76 -0.54 -11.49
CA GLN A 67 -21.65 -1.58 -10.95
C GLN A 67 -21.17 -2.07 -9.59
N GLU A 68 -19.87 -2.30 -9.48
CA GLU A 68 -19.21 -2.77 -8.27
C GLU A 68 -19.30 -1.71 -7.15
N PHE A 69 -19.06 -0.44 -7.49
CA PHE A 69 -19.26 0.67 -6.57
C PHE A 69 -20.72 0.79 -6.11
N ALA A 70 -21.71 0.57 -6.98
CA ALA A 70 -23.12 0.62 -6.60
C ALA A 70 -23.46 -0.39 -5.50
N VAL A 71 -22.92 -1.62 -5.61
CA VAL A 71 -23.07 -2.67 -4.58
C VAL A 71 -22.42 -2.25 -3.27
N LEU A 72 -21.21 -1.69 -3.31
CA LEU A 72 -20.53 -1.18 -2.12
C LEU A 72 -21.28 0.00 -1.50
N ALA A 73 -21.82 0.90 -2.31
CA ALA A 73 -22.56 2.06 -1.87
C ALA A 73 -23.85 1.68 -1.13
N GLU A 74 -24.60 0.71 -1.66
CA GLU A 74 -25.78 0.17 -1.00
C GLU A 74 -25.42 -0.52 0.32
N ARG A 75 -24.40 -1.37 0.31
CA ARG A 75 -24.01 -2.19 1.47
C ARG A 75 -23.39 -1.37 2.61
N HIS A 76 -22.61 -0.35 2.28
CA HIS A 76 -21.78 0.39 3.23
C HIS A 76 -22.19 1.86 3.39
N GLY A 77 -23.27 2.30 2.74
CA GLY A 77 -23.76 3.68 2.81
C GLY A 77 -22.80 4.70 2.20
N LEU A 78 -22.13 4.34 1.09
CA LEU A 78 -21.16 5.21 0.44
C LEU A 78 -21.86 6.32 -0.36
N LYS A 79 -21.22 7.49 -0.41
CA LYS A 79 -21.73 8.62 -1.19
C LYS A 79 -21.25 8.54 -2.63
N PRO A 80 -21.99 9.08 -3.62
CA PRO A 80 -21.55 9.07 -5.02
C PRO A 80 -20.16 9.68 -5.26
N GLU A 81 -19.75 10.67 -4.46
CA GLU A 81 -18.41 11.28 -4.49
C GLU A 81 -17.27 10.28 -4.17
N ASP A 82 -17.58 9.18 -3.49
CA ASP A 82 -16.61 8.15 -3.11
C ASP A 82 -16.22 7.24 -4.27
N ALA A 83 -17.06 7.17 -5.32
CA ALA A 83 -16.81 6.35 -6.50
C ALA A 83 -15.45 6.66 -7.13
N ALA A 84 -15.06 7.93 -7.12
CA ALA A 84 -13.80 8.37 -7.69
C ALA A 84 -12.57 7.91 -6.88
N TYR A 85 -12.75 7.52 -5.62
CA TYR A 85 -11.67 7.24 -4.67
C TYR A 85 -11.73 5.81 -4.13
N THR A 86 -12.58 4.96 -4.70
CA THR A 86 -12.76 3.57 -4.26
C THR A 86 -11.85 2.66 -5.08
N TRP A 87 -10.97 1.95 -4.37
CA TRP A 87 -9.99 1.02 -4.92
C TRP A 87 -10.27 -0.38 -4.42
N MET A 88 -10.47 -1.32 -5.35
CA MET A 88 -10.55 -2.75 -5.05
C MET A 88 -9.14 -3.30 -4.84
N LEU A 89 -8.99 -4.28 -3.96
CA LEU A 89 -7.70 -4.89 -3.60
C LEU A 89 -7.59 -6.38 -4.02
N ASP A 90 -8.71 -6.98 -4.39
CA ASP A 90 -8.86 -8.38 -4.81
C ASP A 90 -9.71 -8.40 -6.10
N PRO A 91 -9.34 -9.17 -7.15
CA PRO A 91 -10.17 -9.29 -8.35
C PRO A 91 -11.57 -9.82 -8.08
N ASP A 92 -11.70 -10.77 -7.16
CA ASP A 92 -12.92 -11.57 -6.97
C ASP A 92 -13.56 -11.34 -5.58
N GLY A 93 -12.91 -10.53 -4.74
CA GLY A 93 -13.32 -10.27 -3.36
C GLY A 93 -13.95 -8.91 -3.13
N ASP A 94 -14.63 -8.78 -1.98
CA ASP A 94 -15.23 -7.52 -1.52
C ASP A 94 -14.21 -6.59 -0.83
N SER A 95 -12.90 -6.83 -1.02
CA SER A 95 -11.88 -6.03 -0.33
C SER A 95 -11.64 -4.72 -1.05
N PHE A 96 -11.79 -3.61 -0.31
CA PHE A 96 -11.65 -2.28 -0.86
C PHE A 96 -11.09 -1.27 0.14
N VAL A 97 -10.61 -0.16 -0.40
CA VAL A 97 -10.22 1.04 0.35
C VAL A 97 -10.72 2.29 -0.36
N ILE A 98 -11.22 3.25 0.41
CA ILE A 98 -11.59 4.58 -0.07
C ILE A 98 -10.53 5.57 0.38
N GLY A 99 -9.77 6.12 -0.56
CA GLY A 99 -8.65 7.02 -0.28
C GLY A 99 -8.00 7.62 -1.52
N SER A 100 -6.86 8.26 -1.31
CA SER A 100 -6.00 8.75 -2.38
C SER A 100 -5.57 7.62 -3.33
N PRO A 101 -5.15 7.94 -4.58
CA PRO A 101 -4.54 6.96 -5.46
C PRO A 101 -3.43 6.17 -4.76
N PRO A 102 -3.41 4.83 -4.87
CA PRO A 102 -2.38 4.01 -4.27
C PRO A 102 -1.02 4.24 -4.92
N ASP A 103 -0.01 4.42 -4.09
CA ASP A 103 1.39 4.47 -4.48
C ASP A 103 2.07 3.16 -4.08
N TRP A 104 3.10 2.73 -4.81
CA TRP A 104 3.83 1.52 -4.47
C TRP A 104 5.32 1.64 -4.74
N ARG A 105 6.11 0.88 -3.98
CA ARG A 105 7.55 0.72 -4.16
C ARG A 105 7.94 -0.72 -3.97
N GLU A 106 8.94 -1.17 -4.71
CA GLU A 106 9.59 -2.48 -4.52
C GLU A 106 11.07 -2.24 -4.21
N ALA A 107 11.56 -2.79 -3.10
CA ALA A 107 12.94 -2.62 -2.69
C ALA A 107 13.45 -3.81 -1.88
N GLU A 108 14.75 -4.08 -1.97
CA GLU A 108 15.43 -4.94 -1.00
C GLU A 108 15.54 -4.18 0.32
N TYR A 109 14.83 -4.64 1.34
CA TYR A 109 15.07 -4.21 2.71
C TYR A 109 16.22 -5.04 3.25
N ALA A 110 17.46 -4.56 3.10
CA ALA A 110 18.53 -4.98 4.00
C ALA A 110 18.09 -4.54 5.40
N LEU A 111 17.58 -5.48 6.19
CA LEU A 111 17.14 -5.26 7.56
C LEU A 111 18.12 -4.33 8.27
N MET A 112 17.60 -3.19 8.73
CA MET A 112 18.23 -2.33 9.73
C MET A 112 18.35 -3.13 11.04
N GLY A 113 19.29 -4.07 11.09
CA GLY A 113 19.89 -4.52 12.33
C GLY A 113 20.83 -3.42 12.81
N ASP A 114 20.58 -2.92 14.02
CA ASP A 114 21.40 -1.96 14.77
C ASP A 114 21.95 -0.78 13.95
N ARG A 115 21.07 0.12 13.47
CA ARG A 115 21.52 1.38 12.85
C ARG A 115 21.22 2.59 13.73
N GLU A 116 22.30 3.25 14.16
CA GLU A 116 22.34 4.65 14.55
C GLU A 116 21.70 5.53 13.47
N SER A 117 21.01 6.60 13.88
CA SER A 117 20.34 7.53 12.99
C SER A 117 21.31 8.09 11.95
N LEU A 118 20.78 8.47 10.78
CA LEU A 118 21.53 9.27 9.79
C LEU A 118 22.06 10.59 10.40
N TYR A 119 21.44 11.04 11.49
CA TYR A 119 21.83 12.23 12.26
C TYR A 119 22.82 11.94 13.40
N ASP A 120 23.11 10.68 13.69
CA ASP A 120 24.02 10.28 14.77
C ASP A 120 25.47 10.11 14.27
N GLY A 121 25.70 10.16 12.95
CA GLY A 121 27.01 10.04 12.30
C GLY A 121 27.53 11.34 11.64
N PRO A 122 28.78 11.34 11.15
CA PRO A 122 29.37 12.51 10.49
C PRO A 122 28.62 12.88 9.19
N TRP A 123 28.36 14.18 9.01
CA TRP A 123 27.67 14.73 7.84
C TRP A 123 28.65 15.45 6.90
N PRO A 124 28.56 15.26 5.58
CA PRO A 124 27.64 14.37 4.85
C PRO A 124 28.07 12.90 4.88
N PRO A 125 27.14 11.95 4.71
CA PRO A 125 27.47 10.53 4.57
C PRO A 125 28.33 10.26 3.33
N ASP A 126 29.12 9.19 3.36
CA ASP A 126 30.06 8.76 2.30
C ASP A 126 29.39 7.97 1.16
N PHE A 127 28.08 7.70 1.27
CA PHE A 127 27.26 7.12 0.22
C PHE A 127 26.38 8.18 -0.47
N PRO A 128 26.03 7.99 -1.76
CA PRO A 128 25.24 8.95 -2.52
C PRO A 128 23.91 9.25 -1.81
N THR A 129 23.75 10.50 -1.37
CA THR A 129 22.57 10.97 -0.66
C THR A 129 22.23 12.37 -1.17
N GLU A 130 20.98 12.60 -1.58
CA GLU A 130 20.50 13.92 -1.96
C GLU A 130 19.67 14.51 -0.81
N SER A 131 19.94 15.78 -0.47
CA SER A 131 19.20 16.51 0.56
C SER A 131 19.03 17.97 0.12
N GLY A 132 17.86 18.55 0.36
CA GLY A 132 17.58 19.96 0.08
C GLY A 132 16.79 20.60 1.22
N ASN A 133 16.95 21.91 1.37
CA ASN A 133 16.06 22.73 2.18
C ASN A 133 15.26 23.64 1.26
N LEU A 134 13.96 23.79 1.54
CA LEU A 134 13.13 24.82 0.95
C LEU A 134 13.18 26.03 1.88
N PHE A 135 14.05 26.99 1.56
CA PHE A 135 13.79 28.39 1.89
C PHE A 135 13.47 29.12 0.60
#